data_AF-A0A937U4X1-F1
#
_entry.id   AF-A0A937U4X1-F1
#
_cell.length_a   1.000
_cell.length_b   1.000
_cell.length_c   1.000
_cell.angle_alpha   90.00
_cell.angle_beta   90.00
_cell.angle_gamma   90.00
#
_symmetry.space_group_name_H-M   'P 1'
#
loop_
_entity.id
_entity.type
_entity.pdbx_description
1 polymer ?
#
loop_
_entity_poly.entity_id
_entity_poly.type
_entity_poly.pdbx_seq_one_letter_code
_entity_poly.pdbx_strand_id
1 'polypeptide(L)'
;MDDQKELYRLWFEYLKRSDDYKEYCEFVRLKIANPFLPYPDKFEGGGDSMAHKRLFFQNVYKMFFNVHEINFQKWWQHRNEKIAFEQNSPSGGLIEELRTTIIFDYLEGLLNVEDGLEYCISNFAELEGREPTARELKDCYVGNLKDNPEIMLLMVSLNFEPKDIKKAFDQIIESKKQEFANLKPGRWITVYRNKKPTGKPRIDELQKYLDVYDLWKEKVQNRQPGDPSGWDEIIQHFEPGRTVSNDGDRRVYLRYKQNAEKIISNVEEGYFPGEY
;
A
#
# COMPACT_ATOMS: atom_id res chain seq x y z
N MET A 1 -14.61 -13.76 12.27
CA MET A 1 -13.31 -13.42 12.86
C MET A 1 -12.18 -14.19 12.15
N ASP A 2 -12.43 -15.44 11.72
CA ASP A 2 -11.45 -16.27 11.01
C ASP A 2 -11.12 -15.82 9.58
N ASP A 3 -12.11 -15.41 8.77
CA ASP A 3 -11.88 -14.92 7.39
C ASP A 3 -10.86 -13.77 7.32
N GLN A 4 -10.86 -12.87 8.31
CA GLN A 4 -9.97 -11.72 8.31
C GLN A 4 -8.53 -12.12 8.62
N LYS A 5 -8.33 -12.96 9.66
CA LYS A 5 -7.01 -13.50 9.99
C LYS A 5 -6.43 -14.24 8.80
N GLU A 6 -7.26 -15.02 8.11
CA GLU A 6 -6.85 -15.81 6.96
C GLU A 6 -6.52 -14.95 5.73
N LEU A 7 -7.28 -13.87 5.50
CA LEU A 7 -6.96 -12.90 4.46
C LEU A 7 -5.59 -12.23 4.71
N TYR A 8 -5.32 -11.82 5.95
CA TYR A 8 -4.02 -11.25 6.32
C TYR A 8 -2.89 -12.29 6.25
N ARG A 9 -3.18 -13.56 6.57
CA ARG A 9 -2.22 -14.65 6.38
C ARG A 9 -1.82 -14.76 4.93
N LEU A 10 -2.77 -14.72 4.01
CA LEU A 10 -2.48 -14.76 2.59
C LEU A 10 -1.69 -13.53 2.14
N TRP A 11 -2.10 -12.32 2.52
CA TRP A 11 -1.32 -11.10 2.19
C TRP A 11 0.14 -11.23 2.68
N PHE A 12 0.33 -11.67 3.92
CA PHE A 12 1.64 -11.93 4.49
C PHE A 12 2.45 -12.93 3.66
N GLU A 13 1.85 -14.05 3.25
CA GLU A 13 2.54 -15.07 2.46
C GLU A 13 2.83 -14.62 1.02
N TYR A 14 1.96 -13.81 0.40
CA TYR A 14 2.22 -13.18 -0.91
C TYR A 14 3.40 -12.20 -0.84
N LEU A 15 3.47 -11.38 0.21
CA LEU A 15 4.61 -10.48 0.42
C LEU A 15 5.95 -11.23 0.54
N LYS A 16 5.94 -12.44 1.13
CA LYS A 16 7.16 -13.27 1.20
C LYS A 16 7.69 -13.72 -0.16
N ARG A 17 6.85 -13.71 -1.21
CA ARG A 17 7.24 -14.06 -2.59
C ARG A 17 7.58 -12.82 -3.43
N SER A 18 7.48 -11.62 -2.87
CA SER A 18 7.94 -10.40 -3.52
C SER A 18 9.45 -10.24 -3.31
N ASP A 19 10.21 -10.35 -4.41
CA ASP A 19 11.66 -10.08 -4.40
C ASP A 19 11.94 -8.60 -4.12
N ASP A 20 11.10 -7.69 -4.65
CA ASP A 20 11.24 -6.26 -4.39
C ASP A 20 10.98 -5.91 -2.91
N TYR A 21 9.98 -6.53 -2.26
CA TYR A 21 9.71 -6.34 -0.83
C TYR A 21 10.83 -6.91 0.03
N LYS A 22 11.39 -8.06 -0.36
CA LYS A 22 12.55 -8.65 0.31
C LYS A 22 13.75 -7.72 0.25
N GLU A 23 14.07 -7.20 -0.93
CA GLU A 23 15.15 -6.23 -1.11
C GLU A 23 14.90 -4.93 -0.33
N TYR A 24 13.64 -4.47 -0.27
CA TYR A 24 13.26 -3.30 0.54
C TYR A 24 13.47 -3.56 2.04
N CYS A 25 13.08 -4.73 2.55
CA CYS A 25 13.30 -5.13 3.94
C CYS A 25 14.80 -5.15 4.29
N GLU A 26 15.63 -5.71 3.42
CA GLU A 26 17.08 -5.68 3.58
C GLU A 26 17.64 -4.26 3.56
N PHE A 27 17.17 -3.43 2.64
CA PHE A 27 17.55 -2.02 2.60
C PHE A 27 17.19 -1.31 3.92
N VAL A 28 15.97 -1.47 4.44
CA VAL A 28 15.56 -0.86 5.72
C VAL A 28 16.45 -1.34 6.86
N ARG A 29 16.79 -2.63 6.91
CA ARG A 29 17.72 -3.18 7.91
C ARG A 29 19.10 -2.51 7.83
N LEU A 30 19.65 -2.34 6.63
CA LEU A 30 20.92 -1.66 6.41
C LEU A 30 20.85 -0.16 6.72
N LYS A 31 19.75 0.50 6.37
CA LYS A 31 19.48 1.92 6.64
C LYS A 31 19.35 2.23 8.13
N ILE A 32 18.80 1.31 8.93
CA ILE A 32 18.78 1.41 10.40
C ILE A 32 20.22 1.38 10.96
N ALA A 33 21.08 0.52 10.41
CA ALA A 33 22.48 0.45 10.82
C ALA A 33 23.33 1.63 10.31
N ASN A 34 22.99 2.17 9.13
CA ASN A 34 23.64 3.32 8.53
C ASN A 34 22.60 4.33 7.99
N PRO A 35 22.22 5.35 8.78
CA PRO A 35 21.21 6.34 8.39
C PRO A 35 21.57 7.13 7.13
N PHE A 36 22.84 7.21 6.74
CA PHE A 36 23.31 7.94 5.56
C PHE A 36 23.27 7.13 4.26
N LEU A 37 22.87 5.85 4.30
CA LEU A 37 22.76 5.01 3.11
C LEU A 37 21.70 5.59 2.14
N PRO A 38 22.04 5.97 0.91
CA PRO A 38 21.05 6.52 -0.02
C PRO A 38 19.97 5.48 -0.36
N TYR A 39 18.77 5.95 -0.73
CA TYR A 39 17.73 5.05 -1.22
C TYR A 39 18.17 4.45 -2.57
N PRO A 40 17.90 3.16 -2.83
CA PRO A 40 18.14 2.59 -4.15
C PRO A 40 17.25 3.24 -5.21
N ASP A 41 17.82 3.62 -6.35
CA ASP A 41 17.14 4.27 -7.49
C ASP A 41 15.85 3.55 -7.90
N LYS A 42 15.82 2.21 -7.81
CA LYS A 42 14.66 1.38 -8.15
C LYS A 42 13.41 1.68 -7.30
N PHE A 43 13.58 2.25 -6.11
CA PHE A 43 12.50 2.65 -5.21
C PHE A 43 12.20 4.15 -5.30
N GLU A 44 13.14 4.97 -5.77
CA GLU A 44 12.97 6.43 -5.86
C GLU A 44 11.95 6.84 -6.92
N GLY A 45 11.74 6.04 -7.98
CA GLY A 45 10.74 6.30 -9.02
C GLY A 45 11.21 7.36 -10.01
N GLY A 46 11.17 7.06 -11.31
CA GLY A 46 11.54 8.00 -12.36
C GLY A 46 10.33 8.70 -12.98
N GLY A 47 10.32 10.04 -12.97
CA GLY A 47 9.60 10.93 -13.88
C GLY A 47 8.06 10.95 -13.85
N ASP A 48 7.49 12.13 -13.58
CA ASP A 48 6.16 12.73 -13.87
C ASP A 48 4.84 11.93 -13.82
N SER A 49 4.84 10.61 -13.68
CA SER A 49 3.61 9.81 -13.78
C SER A 49 3.80 8.41 -13.21
N MET A 50 4.12 8.29 -11.91
CA MET A 50 3.82 7.08 -11.15
C MET A 50 4.06 7.34 -9.67
N ALA A 51 3.04 7.05 -8.84
CA ALA A 51 3.13 7.13 -7.39
C ALA A 51 4.42 6.47 -6.87
N HIS A 52 5.18 7.19 -6.03
CA HIS A 52 6.52 6.80 -5.56
C HIS A 52 6.50 5.36 -5.00
N LYS A 53 7.16 4.41 -5.69
CA LYS A 53 7.33 3.02 -5.21
C LYS A 53 7.82 2.98 -3.76
N ARG A 54 8.73 3.89 -3.39
CA ARG A 54 9.19 4.11 -2.01
C ARG A 54 8.04 4.24 -1.02
N LEU A 55 7.04 5.08 -1.29
CA LEU A 55 5.92 5.32 -0.37
C LEU A 55 5.09 4.05 -0.16
N PHE A 56 4.82 3.30 -1.23
CA PHE A 56 4.12 2.03 -1.12
C PHE A 56 4.88 1.01 -0.28
N PHE A 57 6.15 0.77 -0.60
CA PHE A 57 6.99 -0.16 0.18
C PHE A 57 7.13 0.28 1.64
N GLN A 58 7.25 1.58 1.89
CA GLN A 58 7.30 2.13 3.25
C GLN A 58 6.01 1.85 4.02
N ASN A 59 4.85 2.04 3.39
CA ASN A 59 3.55 1.79 4.01
C ASN A 59 3.31 0.30 4.25
N VAL A 60 3.65 -0.55 3.28
CA VAL A 60 3.59 -2.00 3.46
C VAL A 60 4.52 -2.43 4.60
N TYR A 61 5.74 -1.91 4.68
CA TYR A 61 6.69 -2.22 5.75
C TYR A 61 6.20 -1.75 7.12
N LYS A 62 5.59 -0.57 7.24
CA LYS A 62 4.96 -0.12 8.51
C LYS A 62 3.85 -1.07 8.98
N MET A 63 3.11 -1.68 8.06
CA MET A 63 2.02 -2.60 8.37
C MET A 63 2.52 -4.03 8.68
N PHE A 64 3.42 -4.55 7.85
CA PHE A 64 3.80 -5.97 7.84
C PHE A 64 5.19 -6.25 8.40
N PHE A 65 6.03 -5.22 8.55
CA PHE A 65 7.44 -5.32 8.94
C PHE A 65 8.20 -6.29 8.02
N ASN A 66 9.39 -6.74 8.45
CA ASN A 66 10.15 -7.74 7.71
C ASN A 66 9.50 -9.15 7.80
N VAL A 67 8.55 -9.44 6.92
CA VAL A 67 7.84 -10.73 6.82
C VAL A 67 8.74 -11.94 6.58
N HIS A 68 10.00 -11.71 6.20
CA HIS A 68 11.00 -12.76 5.99
C HIS A 68 11.72 -13.17 7.28
N GLU A 69 11.67 -12.34 8.32
CA GLU A 69 12.29 -12.61 9.64
C GLU A 69 11.28 -12.91 10.74
N ILE A 70 10.05 -12.39 10.64
CA ILE A 70 8.96 -12.70 11.58
C ILE A 70 8.01 -13.76 11.00
N ASN A 71 7.47 -14.64 11.85
CA ASN A 71 6.39 -15.54 11.42
C ASN A 71 5.01 -14.90 11.60
N PHE A 72 4.02 -15.36 10.83
CA PHE A 72 2.69 -14.77 10.82
C PHE A 72 2.02 -14.73 12.21
N GLN A 73 2.18 -15.76 13.05
CA GLN A 73 1.53 -15.77 14.38
C GLN A 73 2.10 -14.68 15.30
N LYS A 74 3.44 -14.50 15.29
CA LYS A 74 4.09 -13.42 16.04
C LYS A 74 3.66 -12.05 15.51
N TRP A 75 3.63 -11.88 14.19
CA TRP A 75 3.15 -10.63 13.58
C TRP A 75 1.69 -10.35 13.94
N TRP A 76 0.81 -11.36 13.85
CA TRP A 76 -0.62 -11.23 14.16
C TRP A 76 -0.85 -10.89 15.64
N GLN A 77 -0.10 -11.50 16.54
CA GLN A 77 -0.12 -11.16 17.96
C GLN A 77 0.29 -9.70 18.16
N HIS A 78 1.42 -9.28 17.61
CA HIS A 78 1.88 -7.89 17.71
C HIS A 78 0.88 -6.88 17.14
N ARG A 79 0.28 -7.18 15.98
CA ARG A 79 -0.80 -6.38 15.40
C ARG A 79 -1.98 -6.24 16.36
N ASN A 80 -2.42 -7.34 16.97
CA ASN A 80 -3.55 -7.32 17.90
C ASN A 80 -3.20 -6.63 19.22
N GLU A 81 -1.97 -6.77 19.72
CA GLU A 81 -1.46 -6.05 20.88
C GLU A 81 -1.41 -4.55 20.61
N LYS A 82 -0.93 -4.15 19.43
CA LYS A 82 -0.95 -2.75 18.98
C LYS A 82 -2.37 -2.20 18.93
N ILE A 83 -3.30 -2.93 18.29
CA ILE A 83 -4.71 -2.56 18.24
C ILE A 83 -5.31 -2.49 19.65
N ALA A 84 -5.01 -3.46 20.51
CA ALA A 84 -5.53 -3.52 21.87
C ALA A 84 -4.92 -2.41 22.76
N PHE A 85 -3.65 -2.06 22.56
CA PHE A 85 -2.99 -0.95 23.23
C PHE A 85 -3.60 0.39 22.80
N GLU A 86 -3.78 0.58 21.49
CA GLU A 86 -4.51 1.72 20.92
C GLU A 86 -5.94 1.79 21.45
N GLN A 87 -6.56 0.64 21.77
CA GLN A 87 -7.91 0.54 22.33
C GLN A 87 -8.01 0.70 23.87
N ASN A 88 -6.93 0.52 24.63
CA ASN A 88 -6.95 0.45 26.11
C ASN A 88 -6.04 1.46 26.82
N SER A 89 -5.40 2.39 26.10
CA SER A 89 -4.54 3.41 26.73
C SER A 89 -5.34 4.31 27.72
N PRO A 90 -4.84 4.55 28.96
CA PRO A 90 -5.55 5.33 29.99
C PRO A 90 -5.67 6.82 29.66
N SER A 91 -4.85 7.30 28.74
CA SER A 91 -5.18 8.48 27.96
C SER A 91 -6.24 8.08 26.92
N GLY A 92 -7.50 8.46 27.16
CA GLY A 92 -8.51 8.52 26.09
C GLY A 92 -8.08 9.36 24.86
N GLY A 93 -6.89 9.97 24.90
CA GLY A 93 -6.31 10.87 23.90
C GLY A 93 -5.73 10.26 22.64
N LEU A 94 -5.74 8.94 22.41
CA LEU A 94 -5.58 8.42 21.04
C LEU A 94 -6.92 7.93 20.45
N ILE A 95 -7.89 7.50 21.28
CA ILE A 95 -9.20 7.06 20.80
C ILE A 95 -10.16 8.24 20.59
N GLU A 96 -9.97 9.37 21.28
CA GLU A 96 -10.67 10.62 20.94
C GLU A 96 -10.02 11.31 19.72
N GLU A 97 -8.76 10.98 19.42
CA GLU A 97 -8.05 11.31 18.17
C GLU A 97 -8.43 10.36 17.01
N LEU A 98 -8.72 9.07 17.31
CA LEU A 98 -9.08 8.04 16.31
C LEU A 98 -10.60 7.90 16.10
N ARG A 99 -11.45 8.37 17.03
CA ARG A 99 -12.91 8.47 16.81
C ARG A 99 -13.32 9.73 16.07
N THR A 100 -12.41 10.68 15.90
CA THR A 100 -12.61 11.86 15.05
C THR A 100 -11.96 11.75 13.68
N THR A 101 -11.10 10.74 13.41
CA THR A 101 -10.41 10.67 12.13
C THR A 101 -10.10 9.24 11.68
N ILE A 102 -10.79 8.78 10.65
CA ILE A 102 -10.20 7.92 9.62
C ILE A 102 -10.59 8.64 8.33
N ILE A 103 -9.69 9.21 7.53
CA ILE A 103 -8.59 8.57 6.80
C ILE A 103 -7.49 9.62 6.54
N PHE A 104 -6.36 9.52 7.24
CA PHE A 104 -4.97 9.47 6.73
C PHE A 104 -4.03 9.48 7.96
N ASP A 105 -2.97 8.68 7.91
CA ASP A 105 -2.01 8.48 9.00
C ASP A 105 -1.40 9.83 9.38
N TYR A 106 -1.50 10.26 10.65
CA TYR A 106 -0.98 11.55 11.12
C TYR A 106 0.51 11.73 10.78
N LEU A 107 1.25 10.62 10.67
CA LEU A 107 2.63 10.59 10.19
C LEU A 107 2.77 10.91 8.69
N GLU A 108 1.83 10.50 7.83
CA GLU A 108 1.82 10.91 6.42
C GLU A 108 1.41 12.38 6.26
N GLY A 109 0.48 12.86 7.09
CA GLY A 109 0.13 14.28 7.15
C GLY A 109 1.30 15.15 7.61
N LEU A 110 2.03 14.71 8.65
CA LEU A 110 3.23 15.39 9.14
C LEU A 110 4.35 15.37 8.08
N LEU A 111 4.57 14.24 7.42
CA LEU A 111 5.57 14.13 6.35
C LEU A 111 5.22 15.02 5.15
N ASN A 112 3.95 15.14 4.77
CA ASN A 112 3.54 16.08 3.71
C ASN A 112 3.72 17.55 4.14
N VAL A 113 3.56 17.85 5.43
CA VAL A 113 3.82 19.18 5.98
C VAL A 113 5.33 19.45 6.01
N GLU A 114 6.14 18.49 6.47
CA GLU A 114 7.60 18.58 6.50
C GLU A 114 8.16 18.69 5.07
N ASP A 115 7.77 17.82 4.15
CA ASP A 115 8.16 17.85 2.73
C ASP A 115 7.74 19.17 2.07
N GLY A 116 6.52 19.66 2.35
CA GLY A 116 6.05 20.93 1.81
C GLY A 116 6.78 22.15 2.38
N LEU A 117 7.21 22.09 3.64
CA LEU A 117 8.04 23.11 4.27
C LEU A 117 9.49 23.04 3.76
N GLU A 118 10.09 21.85 3.63
CA GLU A 118 11.43 21.64 3.07
C GLU A 118 11.51 22.08 1.62
N TYR A 119 10.47 21.81 0.81
CA TYR A 119 10.34 22.33 -0.55
C TYR A 119 10.35 23.86 -0.55
N CYS A 120 9.56 24.50 0.32
CA CYS A 120 9.52 25.96 0.41
C CYS A 120 10.85 26.56 0.88
N ILE A 121 11.52 25.93 1.84
CA ILE A 121 12.85 26.36 2.33
C ILE A 121 13.87 26.25 1.20
N SER A 122 13.95 25.09 0.55
CA SER A 122 14.94 24.81 -0.50
C SER A 122 14.74 25.70 -1.73
N ASN A 123 13.51 25.83 -2.21
CA ASN A 123 13.18 26.66 -3.37
C ASN A 123 13.44 28.15 -3.09
N PHE A 124 13.15 28.62 -1.88
CA PHE A 124 13.44 30.01 -1.50
C PHE A 124 14.93 30.27 -1.38
N ALA A 125 15.68 29.33 -0.77
CA ALA A 125 17.14 29.43 -0.66
C ALA A 125 17.82 29.42 -2.05
N GLU A 126 17.30 28.65 -3.01
CA GLU A 126 17.80 28.61 -4.38
C GLU A 126 17.52 29.90 -5.16
N LEU A 127 16.31 30.46 -5.03
CA LEU A 127 15.89 31.66 -5.77
C LEU A 127 16.48 32.96 -5.19
N GLU A 128 16.52 33.07 -3.86
CA GLU A 128 16.83 34.32 -3.16
C GLU A 128 18.21 34.30 -2.47
N GLY A 129 18.91 33.15 -2.49
CA GLY A 129 20.24 33.00 -1.90
C GLY A 129 20.28 33.12 -0.37
N ARG A 130 19.13 32.97 0.30
CA ARG A 130 18.99 33.07 1.76
C ARG A 130 17.83 32.23 2.28
N GLU A 131 17.85 31.94 3.57
CA GLU A 131 16.71 31.31 4.26
C GLU A 131 15.46 32.22 4.23
N PRO A 132 14.25 31.64 4.10
CA PRO A 132 13.01 32.39 4.17
C PRO A 132 12.73 32.88 5.60
N THR A 133 12.11 34.05 5.72
CA THR A 133 11.50 34.45 6.99
C THR A 133 10.28 33.58 7.30
N ALA A 134 9.85 33.53 8.56
CA ALA A 134 8.64 32.79 8.95
C ALA A 134 7.38 33.23 8.17
N ARG A 135 7.32 34.49 7.72
CA ARG A 135 6.21 35.01 6.91
C ARG A 135 6.28 34.51 5.47
N GLU A 136 7.46 34.54 4.85
CA GLU A 136 7.68 34.06 3.48
C GLU A 136 7.47 32.54 3.38
N LEU A 137 7.94 31.80 4.39
CA LEU A 137 7.74 30.36 4.48
C LEU A 137 6.25 30.02 4.58
N LYS A 138 5.51 30.75 5.42
CA LYS A 138 4.05 30.60 5.53
C LYS A 138 3.36 30.89 4.22
N ASP A 139 3.72 31.98 3.54
CA ASP A 139 3.06 32.39 2.29
C ASP A 139 3.35 31.37 1.16
N CYS A 140 4.59 30.87 1.07
CA CYS A 140 4.95 29.77 0.16
C CYS A 140 4.16 28.50 0.46
N TYR A 141 4.14 28.07 1.72
CA TYR A 141 3.47 26.82 2.12
C TYR A 141 1.95 26.90 1.90
N VAL A 142 1.33 28.04 2.19
CA VAL A 142 -0.09 28.29 1.87
C VAL A 142 -0.33 28.29 0.36
N GLY A 143 0.60 28.82 -0.44
CA GLY A 143 0.55 28.71 -1.90
C GLY A 143 0.60 27.26 -2.36
N ASN A 144 1.57 26.49 -1.85
CA ASN A 144 1.77 25.07 -2.14
C ASN A 144 0.50 24.24 -1.82
N LEU A 145 -0.14 24.50 -0.68
CA LEU A 145 -1.40 23.84 -0.31
C LEU A 145 -2.59 24.21 -1.21
N LYS A 146 -2.59 25.42 -1.78
CA LYS A 146 -3.64 25.84 -2.73
C LYS A 146 -3.45 25.19 -4.10
N ASP A 147 -2.19 25.05 -4.52
CA ASP A 147 -1.83 24.50 -5.82
C ASP A 147 -1.89 22.95 -5.85
N ASN A 148 -1.82 22.30 -4.68
CA ASN A 148 -1.88 20.85 -4.50
C ASN A 148 -3.10 20.44 -3.65
N PRO A 149 -4.32 20.49 -4.21
CA PRO A 149 -5.57 20.27 -3.47
C PRO A 149 -5.75 18.84 -2.93
N GLU A 150 -4.96 17.88 -3.39
CA GLU A 150 -4.88 16.53 -2.85
C GLU A 150 -4.23 16.46 -1.45
N ILE A 151 -3.48 17.49 -1.05
CA ILE A 151 -2.90 17.65 0.29
C ILE A 151 -3.91 18.37 1.23
N MET A 152 -5.19 18.51 0.83
CA MET A 152 -6.21 19.21 1.63
C MET A 152 -6.43 18.52 2.99
N LEU A 153 -5.74 19.04 4.00
CA LEU A 153 -6.00 18.81 5.40
C LEU A 153 -7.29 19.54 5.78
N LEU A 154 -8.30 18.79 6.22
CA LEU A 154 -9.49 19.35 6.85
C LEU A 154 -9.14 19.68 8.31
N MET A 155 -8.68 20.90 8.55
CA MET A 155 -8.56 21.43 9.92
C MET A 155 -9.94 21.86 10.43
N VAL A 156 -10.41 21.18 11.48
CA VAL A 156 -11.69 21.48 12.12
C VAL A 156 -11.40 21.93 13.55
N SER A 157 -11.79 23.15 13.91
CA SER A 157 -11.70 23.63 15.28
C SER A 157 -12.82 23.01 16.11
N LEU A 158 -12.46 22.27 17.15
CA LEU A 158 -13.42 21.63 18.06
C LEU A 158 -14.05 22.62 19.06
N ASN A 159 -13.66 23.91 19.01
CA ASN A 159 -14.29 24.96 19.82
C ASN A 159 -15.68 25.37 19.30
N PHE A 160 -16.11 24.84 18.16
CA PHE A 160 -17.44 25.08 17.60
C PHE A 160 -18.44 24.01 18.06
N GLU A 161 -19.69 24.42 18.23
CA GLU A 161 -20.78 23.49 18.52
C GLU A 161 -20.88 22.41 17.42
N PRO A 162 -21.18 21.14 17.74
CA PRO A 162 -21.22 20.04 16.77
C PRO A 162 -22.11 20.31 15.55
N LYS A 163 -23.19 21.09 15.71
CA LYS A 163 -24.09 21.52 14.63
C LYS A 163 -23.40 22.43 13.60
N ASP A 164 -22.48 23.29 14.05
CA ASP A 164 -21.78 24.26 13.22
C ASP A 164 -20.60 23.60 12.51
N ILE A 165 -19.93 22.65 13.18
CA ILE A 165 -18.95 21.74 12.55
C ILE A 165 -19.63 20.93 11.44
N LYS A 166 -20.76 20.28 11.73
CA LYS A 166 -21.53 19.53 10.74
C LYS A 166 -21.93 20.41 9.55
N LYS A 167 -22.41 21.62 9.81
CA LYS A 167 -22.78 22.59 8.77
C LYS A 167 -21.58 22.98 7.89
N ALA A 168 -20.41 23.22 8.49
CA ALA A 168 -19.19 23.51 7.74
C ALA A 168 -18.76 22.33 6.86
N PHE A 169 -18.83 21.10 7.39
CA PHE A 169 -18.59 19.88 6.61
C PHE A 169 -19.57 19.73 5.44
N ASP A 170 -20.87 19.90 5.70
CA ASP A 170 -21.91 19.79 4.68
C ASP A 170 -21.68 20.83 3.57
N GLN A 171 -21.24 22.05 3.92
CA GLN A 171 -20.91 23.11 2.96
C GLN A 171 -19.65 22.80 2.13
N ILE A 172 -18.60 22.24 2.73
CA ILE A 172 -17.39 21.81 2.01
C ILE A 172 -17.72 20.67 1.06
N ILE A 173 -18.47 19.67 1.52
CA ILE A 173 -18.93 18.55 0.70
C ILE A 173 -19.76 19.05 -0.47
N GLU A 174 -20.70 19.97 -0.23
CA GLU A 174 -21.57 20.51 -1.28
C GLU A 174 -20.80 21.36 -2.29
N SER A 175 -19.90 22.23 -1.83
CA SER A 175 -19.01 23.01 -2.69
C SER A 175 -18.14 22.10 -3.57
N LYS A 176 -17.57 21.04 -2.99
CA LYS A 176 -16.77 20.07 -3.74
C LYS A 176 -17.63 19.24 -4.69
N LYS A 177 -18.84 18.83 -4.33
CA LYS A 177 -19.77 18.15 -5.24
C LYS A 177 -20.08 19.00 -6.48
N GLN A 178 -20.28 20.31 -6.31
CA GLN A 178 -20.50 21.22 -7.43
C GLN A 178 -19.24 21.39 -8.29
N GLU A 179 -18.06 21.43 -7.67
CA GLU A 179 -16.76 21.45 -8.36
C GLU A 179 -16.52 20.16 -9.16
N PHE A 180 -16.83 18.99 -8.58
CA PHE A 180 -16.75 17.68 -9.23
C PHE A 180 -17.81 17.44 -10.30
N ALA A 181 -19.00 18.05 -10.19
CA ALA A 181 -20.05 17.98 -11.21
C ALA A 181 -19.65 18.71 -12.50
N ASN A 182 -18.76 19.70 -12.41
CA ASN A 182 -18.26 20.49 -13.54
C ASN A 182 -16.95 19.93 -14.14
N LEU A 183 -16.29 19.00 -13.46
CA LEU A 183 -15.11 18.31 -13.96
C LEU A 183 -15.54 17.12 -14.84
N LYS A 184 -15.10 17.11 -16.11
CA LYS A 184 -15.32 15.96 -17.00
C LYS A 184 -14.77 14.69 -16.31
N PRO A 185 -15.54 13.59 -16.29
CA PRO A 185 -15.12 12.37 -15.62
C PRO A 185 -13.93 11.75 -16.37
N GLY A 186 -12.71 12.05 -15.91
CA GLY A 186 -11.52 11.53 -16.55
C GLY A 186 -10.24 12.21 -16.10
N ARG A 187 -9.77 11.87 -14.89
CA ARG A 187 -8.33 11.75 -14.57
C ARG A 187 -8.06 11.32 -13.11
N TRP A 188 -8.86 11.79 -12.16
CA TRP A 188 -8.50 11.70 -10.74
C TRP A 188 -8.97 10.44 -10.02
N ILE A 189 -10.06 9.83 -10.50
CA ILE A 189 -10.66 8.64 -9.89
C ILE A 189 -10.09 7.34 -10.48
N THR A 190 -9.39 7.43 -11.60
CA THR A 190 -8.98 6.28 -12.43
C THR A 190 -7.89 5.43 -11.75
N VAL A 191 -7.04 6.03 -10.90
CA VAL A 191 -5.94 5.29 -10.24
C VAL A 191 -6.47 4.39 -9.12
N TYR A 192 -7.48 4.83 -8.37
CA TYR A 192 -8.03 4.07 -7.22
C TYR A 192 -9.26 3.21 -7.56
N ARG A 193 -10.03 3.52 -8.61
CA ARG A 193 -11.17 2.67 -9.01
C ARG A 193 -10.77 1.43 -9.80
N ASN A 194 -9.66 1.47 -10.53
CA ASN A 194 -9.30 0.40 -11.46
C ASN A 194 -8.54 -0.77 -10.83
N LYS A 195 -8.35 -0.80 -9.50
CA LYS A 195 -7.65 -1.89 -8.80
C LYS A 195 -8.47 -2.54 -7.69
N LYS A 196 -9.73 -2.14 -7.49
CA LYS A 196 -10.60 -2.77 -6.49
C LYS A 196 -11.14 -4.10 -7.05
N PRO A 197 -11.03 -5.21 -6.31
CA PRO A 197 -11.67 -6.47 -6.70
C PRO A 197 -13.16 -6.23 -6.92
N THR A 198 -13.72 -6.75 -8.01
CA THR A 198 -15.15 -6.62 -8.34
C THR A 198 -16.06 -7.52 -7.48
N GLY A 199 -15.49 -8.31 -6.55
CA GLY A 199 -16.21 -9.17 -5.60
C GLY A 199 -15.38 -9.52 -4.34
N LYS A 200 -16.01 -10.21 -3.37
CA LYS A 200 -15.32 -10.69 -2.16
C LYS A 200 -14.21 -11.68 -2.57
N PRO A 201 -12.95 -11.48 -2.12
CA PRO A 201 -11.88 -12.42 -2.42
C PRO A 201 -12.21 -13.83 -1.90
N ARG A 202 -12.02 -14.83 -2.76
CA ARG A 202 -12.17 -16.24 -2.40
C ARG A 202 -10.84 -16.75 -1.87
N ILE A 203 -10.79 -17.01 -0.57
CA ILE A 203 -9.57 -17.37 0.16
C ILE A 203 -8.94 -18.64 -0.41
N ASP A 204 -9.76 -19.63 -0.73
CA ASP A 204 -9.36 -20.89 -1.36
C ASP A 204 -8.72 -20.68 -2.74
N GLU A 205 -9.28 -19.78 -3.57
CA GLU A 205 -8.69 -19.43 -4.86
C GLU A 205 -7.34 -18.72 -4.70
N LEU A 206 -7.26 -17.74 -3.79
CA LEU A 206 -6.02 -17.02 -3.50
C LEU A 206 -4.91 -17.95 -2.99
N GLN A 207 -5.25 -18.90 -2.12
CA GLN A 207 -4.31 -19.92 -1.65
C GLN A 207 -3.87 -20.83 -2.82
N LYS A 208 -4.81 -21.28 -3.65
CA LYS A 208 -4.50 -22.12 -4.82
C LYS A 208 -3.54 -21.42 -5.78
N TYR A 209 -3.72 -20.14 -6.06
CA TYR A 209 -2.80 -19.40 -6.93
C TYR A 209 -1.40 -19.32 -6.34
N LEU A 210 -1.29 -19.06 -5.03
CA LEU A 210 -0.02 -19.02 -4.33
C LEU A 210 0.69 -20.39 -4.36
N ASP A 211 -0.04 -21.47 -4.08
CA ASP A 211 0.51 -22.84 -4.10
C ASP A 211 0.99 -23.23 -5.50
N VAL A 212 0.22 -22.88 -6.54
CA VAL A 212 0.65 -23.09 -7.94
C VAL A 212 1.90 -22.30 -8.27
N TYR A 213 2.03 -21.07 -7.78
CA TYR A 213 3.22 -20.25 -7.96
C TYR A 213 4.46 -20.87 -7.28
N ASP A 214 4.32 -21.31 -6.03
CA ASP A 214 5.41 -21.95 -5.29
C ASP A 214 5.86 -23.26 -5.96
N LEU A 215 4.91 -24.11 -6.37
CA LEU A 215 5.25 -25.34 -7.10
C LEU A 215 5.83 -25.04 -8.49
N TRP A 216 5.40 -23.97 -9.16
CA TRP A 216 6.01 -23.54 -10.42
C TRP A 216 7.47 -23.11 -10.22
N LYS A 217 7.77 -22.33 -9.17
CA LYS A 217 9.14 -21.97 -8.79
C LYS A 217 10.01 -23.21 -8.57
N GLU A 218 9.49 -24.20 -7.85
CA GLU A 218 10.19 -25.45 -7.54
C GLU A 218 10.36 -26.35 -8.77
N LYS A 219 9.28 -26.57 -9.52
CA LYS A 219 9.16 -27.67 -10.49
C LYS A 219 9.22 -27.24 -11.94
N VAL A 220 9.13 -25.96 -12.27
CA VAL A 220 9.10 -25.51 -13.67
C VAL A 220 10.20 -24.51 -13.95
N GLN A 221 10.38 -23.49 -13.10
CA GLN A 221 11.33 -22.41 -13.35
C GLN A 221 12.77 -22.90 -13.55
N ASN A 222 13.18 -23.92 -12.79
CA ASN A 222 14.56 -24.42 -12.76
C ASN A 222 14.81 -25.66 -13.64
N ARG A 223 13.88 -26.06 -14.51
CA ARG A 223 14.02 -27.28 -15.33
C ARG A 223 14.82 -27.07 -16.61
N GLN A 224 15.59 -28.10 -16.99
CA GLN A 224 16.28 -28.16 -18.28
C GLN A 224 15.32 -28.55 -19.41
N PRO A 225 15.62 -28.20 -20.68
CA PRO A 225 14.81 -28.61 -21.82
C PRO A 225 14.76 -30.14 -21.95
N GLY A 226 13.57 -30.74 -21.92
CA GLY A 226 13.35 -32.18 -22.18
C GLY A 226 12.80 -33.01 -21.01
N ASP A 227 12.66 -32.44 -19.80
CA ASP A 227 12.02 -33.13 -18.67
C ASP A 227 10.49 -33.26 -18.85
N PRO A 228 9.84 -34.27 -18.23
CA PRO A 228 8.39 -34.33 -18.09
C PRO A 228 7.86 -32.97 -17.63
N SER A 229 6.73 -32.53 -18.18
CA SER A 229 6.26 -31.17 -17.97
C SER A 229 6.01 -30.97 -16.47
N GLY A 230 6.76 -30.08 -15.81
CA GLY A 230 6.56 -29.78 -14.38
C GLY A 230 5.14 -29.29 -14.09
N TRP A 231 4.44 -28.79 -15.11
CA TRP A 231 3.01 -28.51 -15.05
C TRP A 231 2.16 -29.76 -14.85
N ASP A 232 2.52 -30.90 -15.40
CA ASP A 232 1.76 -32.14 -15.24
C ASP A 232 1.82 -32.59 -13.76
N GLU A 233 2.97 -32.44 -13.11
CA GLU A 233 3.11 -32.70 -11.67
C GLU A 233 2.32 -31.71 -10.81
N ILE A 234 2.29 -30.43 -11.19
CA ILE A 234 1.47 -29.43 -10.51
C ILE A 234 -0.01 -29.82 -10.65
N ILE A 235 -0.46 -30.18 -11.85
CA ILE A 235 -1.85 -30.58 -12.10
C ILE A 235 -2.20 -31.82 -11.27
N GLN A 236 -1.33 -32.85 -11.24
CA GLN A 236 -1.56 -34.03 -10.41
C GLN A 236 -1.57 -33.73 -8.90
N HIS A 237 -0.84 -32.71 -8.44
CA HIS A 237 -0.86 -32.32 -7.03
C HIS A 237 -2.24 -31.85 -6.59
N PHE A 238 -2.92 -31.06 -7.42
CA PHE A 238 -4.26 -30.56 -7.12
C PHE A 238 -5.37 -31.51 -7.57
N GLU A 239 -5.10 -32.35 -8.58
CA GLU A 239 -6.10 -33.22 -9.21
C GLU A 239 -5.52 -34.62 -9.47
N PRO A 240 -5.30 -35.42 -8.41
CA PRO A 240 -4.69 -36.74 -8.54
C PRO A 240 -5.52 -37.68 -9.43
N GLY A 241 -4.86 -38.32 -10.40
CA GLY A 241 -5.51 -39.28 -11.30
C GLY A 241 -6.20 -38.66 -12.51
N ARG A 242 -6.16 -37.33 -12.67
CA ARG A 242 -6.66 -36.67 -13.89
C ARG A 242 -5.75 -36.99 -15.07
N THR A 243 -6.29 -37.48 -16.17
CA THR A 243 -5.52 -37.57 -17.42
C THR A 243 -5.22 -36.16 -17.92
N VAL A 244 -3.96 -35.75 -17.89
CA VAL A 244 -3.55 -34.40 -18.30
C VAL A 244 -3.74 -34.25 -19.81
N SER A 245 -4.67 -33.38 -20.20
CA SER A 245 -4.79 -32.92 -21.58
C SER A 245 -3.72 -31.87 -21.86
N ASN A 246 -2.80 -32.15 -22.79
CA ASN A 246 -1.54 -31.43 -22.95
C ASN A 246 -1.64 -29.89 -23.02
N ASP A 247 -2.74 -29.31 -23.55
CA ASP A 247 -2.83 -27.86 -23.78
C ASP A 247 -3.94 -27.14 -22.98
N GLY A 248 -5.03 -27.84 -22.64
CA GLY A 248 -6.16 -27.25 -21.90
C GLY A 248 -5.81 -26.97 -20.46
N ASP A 249 -5.35 -28.00 -19.76
CA ASP A 249 -5.09 -27.95 -18.32
C ASP A 249 -3.87 -27.06 -18.03
N ARG A 250 -2.82 -27.15 -18.85
CA ARG A 250 -1.64 -26.28 -18.72
C ARG A 250 -1.97 -24.80 -18.82
N ARG A 251 -2.90 -24.39 -19.70
CA ARG A 251 -3.35 -22.99 -19.80
C ARG A 251 -4.10 -22.51 -18.57
N VAL A 252 -4.82 -23.40 -17.87
CA VAL A 252 -5.50 -23.04 -16.61
C VAL A 252 -4.47 -22.77 -15.52
N TYR A 253 -3.52 -23.67 -15.33
CA TYR A 253 -2.49 -23.51 -14.29
C TYR A 253 -1.49 -22.40 -14.60
N LEU A 254 -1.21 -22.12 -15.87
CA LEU A 254 -0.46 -20.93 -16.27
C LEU A 254 -1.18 -19.64 -15.87
N ARG A 255 -2.51 -19.56 -16.03
CA ARG A 255 -3.30 -18.42 -15.55
C ARG A 255 -3.28 -18.29 -14.04
N TYR A 256 -3.33 -19.40 -13.30
CA TYR A 256 -3.21 -19.38 -11.84
C TYR A 256 -1.86 -18.79 -11.39
N LYS A 257 -0.77 -19.18 -12.07
CA LYS A 257 0.56 -18.60 -11.85
C LYS A 257 0.59 -17.10 -12.18
N GLN A 258 0.00 -16.67 -13.30
CA GLN A 258 -0.08 -15.26 -13.68
C GLN A 258 -0.89 -14.42 -12.68
N ASN A 259 -1.99 -14.98 -12.18
CA ASN A 259 -2.79 -14.33 -11.13
C ASN A 259 -1.98 -14.15 -9.86
N ALA A 260 -1.21 -15.17 -9.45
CA ALA A 260 -0.32 -15.04 -8.29
C ALA A 260 0.72 -13.92 -8.49
N GLU A 261 1.38 -13.85 -9.65
CA GLU A 261 2.33 -12.77 -9.95
C GLU A 261 1.68 -11.38 -9.89
N LYS A 262 0.46 -11.25 -10.41
CA LYS A 262 -0.28 -10.00 -10.37
C LYS A 262 -0.66 -9.62 -8.93
N ILE A 263 -1.05 -10.60 -8.10
CA ILE A 263 -1.31 -10.37 -6.68
C ILE A 263 -0.02 -9.99 -5.94
N ILE A 264 1.13 -10.60 -6.23
CA ILE A 264 2.44 -10.21 -5.68
C ILE A 264 2.72 -8.74 -6.01
N SER A 265 2.53 -8.32 -7.26
CA SER A 265 2.69 -6.92 -7.65
C SER A 265 1.69 -5.99 -6.95
N ASN A 266 0.44 -6.42 -6.77
CA ASN A 266 -0.56 -5.63 -6.06
C ASN A 266 -0.19 -5.41 -4.58
N VAL A 267 0.35 -6.43 -3.90
CA VAL A 267 0.73 -6.29 -2.47
C VAL A 267 1.93 -5.38 -2.27
N GLU A 268 2.85 -5.30 -3.24
CA GLU A 268 3.97 -4.33 -3.26
C GLU A 268 3.47 -2.89 -3.32
N GLU A 269 2.33 -2.68 -3.97
CA GLU A 269 1.66 -1.39 -4.08
C GLU A 269 0.68 -1.12 -2.92
N GLY A 270 0.64 -1.98 -1.91
CA GLY A 270 -0.23 -1.81 -0.74
C GLY A 270 -1.69 -2.20 -0.95
N TYR A 271 -2.02 -2.96 -2.00
CA TYR A 271 -3.36 -3.47 -2.27
C TYR A 271 -3.42 -4.99 -2.19
N PHE A 272 -4.52 -5.54 -1.67
CA PHE A 272 -4.72 -6.99 -1.66
C PHE A 272 -6.19 -7.39 -1.81
N PRO A 273 -6.50 -8.42 -2.62
CA PRO A 273 -5.63 -9.03 -3.64
C PRO A 273 -5.49 -8.16 -4.90
N GLY A 274 -6.24 -7.05 -4.98
CA GLY A 274 -6.35 -6.23 -6.20
C GLY A 274 -7.14 -6.91 -7.31
N GLU A 275 -7.12 -6.33 -8.51
CA GLU A 275 -7.57 -7.03 -9.72
C GLU A 275 -6.50 -8.04 -10.15
N TYR A 276 -6.89 -9.28 -10.45
CA TYR A 276 -6.00 -10.32 -10.96
C TYR A 276 -6.63 -11.07 -12.13
#